data_AF-A0A946GVY2-F1
#
_entry.id   AF-A0A946GVY2-F1
#
_cell.length_a   1.000
_cell.length_b   1.000
_cell.length_c   1.000
_cell.angle_alpha   90.00
_cell.angle_beta   90.00
_cell.angle_gamma   90.00
#
_symmetry.space_group_name_H-M   'P 1'
#
loop_
_entity.id
_entity.type
_entity.pdbx_description
1 polymer ?
#
loop_
_entity_poly.entity_id
_entity_poly.type
_entity_poly.pdbx_seq_one_letter_code
_entity_poly.pdbx_strand_id
1 'polypeptide(L)'
;QSLAYIHRILLDKYGFDRFNAWFFAGGARTVGSFLFRKGDSTLIDGLIVNGSAKVVGWGAEVLRRMQSGLLYHYAFAMILGLITLLALFVHSGFFAD
;
A
#
# COMPACT_ATOMS: atom_id res chain seq x y z
N GLN A 1 -1.27 47.64 42.67
CA GLN A 1 -1.99 46.60 41.89
C GLN A 1 -1.65 46.63 40.38
N SER A 2 -1.15 47.74 39.82
CA SER A 2 -0.82 47.85 38.37
C SER A 2 0.51 47.19 37.93
N LEU A 3 1.52 47.07 38.79
CA LEU A 3 2.84 46.55 38.41
C LEU A 3 2.91 45.02 38.26
N ALA A 4 1.97 44.28 38.86
CA ALA A 4 1.92 42.82 38.81
C ALA A 4 1.64 42.29 37.40
N TYR A 5 0.85 43.03 36.61
CA TYR A 5 0.52 42.65 35.23
C TYR A 5 1.74 42.78 34.31
N ILE A 6 2.47 43.89 34.42
CA ILE A 6 3.65 44.15 33.59
C ILE A 6 4.79 43.18 33.95
N HIS A 7 5.00 42.93 35.24
CA HIS A 7 5.99 41.95 35.70
C HIS A 7 5.68 40.54 35.20
N ARG A 8 4.40 40.14 35.16
CA ARG A 8 3.95 38.85 34.66
C ARG A 8 4.15 38.68 33.15
N ILE A 9 3.99 39.74 32.36
CA ILE A 9 4.27 39.72 30.91
C ILE A 9 5.77 39.58 30.64
N LEU A 10 6.63 40.26 31.42
CA LEU A 10 8.08 40.11 31.30
C LEU A 10 8.54 38.70 31.72
N LEU A 11 7.98 38.15 32.80
CA LEU A 11 8.25 36.78 33.27
C LEU A 11 7.83 35.72 32.26
N ASP A 12 6.73 35.94 31.56
CA ASP A 12 6.23 35.02 30.53
C ASP A 12 6.93 35.21 29.17
N LYS A 13 8.10 35.84 29.14
CA LYS A 13 8.85 36.21 27.92
C LYS A 13 7.94 36.82 26.84
N TYR A 14 7.11 37.78 27.24
CA TYR A 14 6.16 38.45 26.34
C TYR A 14 5.14 37.51 25.65
N GLY A 15 5.01 36.25 26.12
CA GLY A 15 4.15 35.23 25.49
C GLY A 15 4.71 34.66 24.17
N PHE A 16 5.89 35.08 23.72
CA PHE A 16 6.47 34.62 22.45
C PHE A 16 6.80 33.13 22.46
N ASP A 17 7.29 32.60 23.58
CA ASP A 17 7.64 31.19 23.74
C ASP A 17 6.39 30.31 23.64
N ARG A 18 5.30 30.76 24.27
CA ARG A 18 3.98 30.10 24.28
C ARG A 18 3.31 30.16 22.91
N PHE A 19 3.42 31.29 22.21
CA PHE A 19 2.95 31.45 20.84
C PHE A 19 3.70 30.53 19.89
N ASN A 20 5.03 30.48 19.98
CA ASN A 20 5.84 29.64 19.11
C ASN A 20 5.52 28.14 19.32
N ALA A 21 5.45 27.69 20.56
CA ALA A 21 5.09 26.32 20.88
C ALA A 21 3.69 25.93 20.37
N TRP A 22 2.69 26.79 20.53
CA TRP A 22 1.34 26.47 20.07
C TRP A 22 1.21 26.56 18.55
N PHE A 23 1.74 27.63 17.94
CA PHE A 23 1.56 27.88 16.52
C PHE A 23 2.48 27.02 15.65
N PHE A 24 3.79 27.03 15.92
CA PHE A 24 4.74 26.25 15.11
C PHE A 24 4.75 24.78 15.50
N ALA A 25 4.92 24.45 16.78
CA ALA A 25 5.00 23.04 17.17
C ALA A 25 3.64 22.34 17.08
N GLY A 26 2.55 23.00 17.50
CA GLY A 26 1.19 22.48 17.35
C GLY A 26 0.75 22.41 15.88
N GLY A 27 1.00 23.48 15.11
CA GLY A 27 0.67 23.54 13.68
C GLY A 27 1.43 22.48 12.86
N ALA A 28 2.74 22.38 13.03
CA ALA A 28 3.56 21.42 12.29
C ALA A 28 3.18 19.96 12.57
N ARG A 29 2.88 19.61 13.82
CA ARG A 29 2.43 18.25 14.18
C ARG A 29 1.08 17.91 13.57
N THR A 30 0.16 18.87 13.55
CA THR A 30 -1.19 18.67 13.01
C THR A 30 -1.14 18.51 11.49
N VAL A 31 -0.40 19.38 10.80
CA VAL A 31 -0.20 19.30 9.35
C VAL A 31 0.55 18.03 8.97
N GLY A 32 1.63 17.70 9.68
CA GLY A 32 2.41 16.48 9.41
C GLY A 32 1.59 15.21 9.61
N SER A 33 0.84 15.11 10.71
CA SER A 33 -0.02 13.94 10.94
C SER A 33 -1.19 13.85 9.95
N PHE A 34 -1.74 14.97 9.49
CA PHE A 34 -2.77 14.99 8.47
C PHE A 34 -2.23 14.54 7.11
N LEU A 35 -1.08 15.07 6.69
CA LEU A 35 -0.42 14.69 5.43
C LEU A 35 -0.03 13.20 5.44
N PHE A 36 0.52 12.70 6.54
CA PHE A 36 0.90 11.29 6.66
C PHE A 36 -0.32 10.36 6.64
N ARG A 37 -1.36 10.69 7.43
CA ARG A 37 -2.59 9.86 7.48
C ARG A 37 -3.37 9.90 6.17
N LYS A 38 -3.45 11.05 5.52
CA LYS A 38 -4.25 11.19 4.30
C LYS A 38 -3.46 10.86 3.03
N GLY A 39 -2.18 11.18 2.98
CA GLY A 39 -1.29 10.86 1.87
C GLY A 39 -0.88 9.40 1.91
N ASP A 40 -0.13 9.01 2.94
CA ASP A 40 0.54 7.71 2.94
C ASP A 40 -0.43 6.56 3.13
N SER A 41 -1.42 6.65 4.02
CA SER A 41 -2.41 5.57 4.16
C SER A 41 -3.29 5.44 2.89
N THR A 42 -3.66 6.54 2.23
CA THR A 42 -4.48 6.45 1.00
C THR A 42 -3.67 5.92 -0.18
N LEU A 43 -2.41 6.35 -0.35
CA LEU A 43 -1.55 5.91 -1.45
C LEU A 43 -1.04 4.48 -1.23
N ILE A 44 -0.55 4.17 -0.04
CA ILE A 44 0.05 2.86 0.25
C ILE A 44 -1.05 1.83 0.46
N ASP A 45 -1.95 2.05 1.42
CA ASP A 45 -2.97 1.04 1.74
C ASP A 45 -4.03 0.98 0.64
N GLY A 46 -4.47 2.13 0.13
CA GLY A 46 -5.53 2.18 -0.88
C GLY A 46 -5.09 1.74 -2.28
N LEU A 47 -3.97 2.28 -2.77
CA LEU A 47 -3.55 2.09 -4.16
C LEU A 47 -2.65 0.86 -4.32
N ILE A 48 -1.66 0.69 -3.45
CA ILE A 48 -0.69 -0.41 -3.58
C ILE A 48 -1.25 -1.70 -2.99
N VAL A 49 -1.66 -1.69 -1.71
CA VAL A 49 -2.07 -2.91 -1.02
C VAL A 49 -3.44 -3.38 -1.52
N ASN A 50 -4.47 -2.53 -1.43
CA ASN A 50 -5.83 -2.89 -1.79
C ASN A 50 -6.00 -3.05 -3.31
N GLY A 51 -5.29 -2.23 -4.11
CA GLY A 51 -5.22 -2.39 -5.55
C GLY A 51 -4.63 -3.74 -5.97
N SER A 52 -3.49 -4.12 -5.40
CA SER A 52 -2.86 -5.42 -5.69
C SER A 52 -3.74 -6.59 -5.26
N ALA A 53 -4.33 -6.52 -4.06
CA ALA A 53 -5.25 -7.54 -3.56
C ALA A 53 -6.47 -7.71 -4.48
N LYS A 54 -7.01 -6.59 -5.00
CA LYS A 54 -8.14 -6.62 -5.93
C LYS A 54 -7.77 -7.24 -7.28
N VAL A 55 -6.58 -6.97 -7.80
CA VAL A 55 -6.08 -7.58 -9.05
C VAL A 55 -5.91 -9.09 -8.88
N VAL A 56 -5.26 -9.50 -7.79
CA VAL A 56 -5.08 -10.94 -7.48
C VAL A 56 -6.43 -11.62 -7.29
N GLY A 57 -7.35 -11.01 -6.54
CA GLY A 57 -8.70 -11.54 -6.32
C GLY A 57 -9.50 -11.67 -7.62
N TRP A 58 -9.41 -10.68 -8.51
CA TRP A 58 -10.03 -10.74 -9.83
C TRP A 58 -9.44 -11.86 -10.69
N GLY A 59 -8.11 -11.99 -10.74
CA GLY A 59 -7.44 -13.06 -11.47
C GLY A 59 -7.83 -14.45 -10.93
N ALA A 60 -7.86 -14.61 -9.61
CA ALA A 60 -8.30 -15.84 -8.96
C ALA A 60 -9.76 -16.21 -9.32
N GLU A 61 -10.66 -15.23 -9.34
CA GLU A 61 -12.06 -15.45 -9.72
C GLU A 61 -12.21 -15.87 -11.18
N VAL A 62 -11.45 -15.25 -12.10
CA VAL A 62 -11.44 -15.65 -13.51
C VAL A 62 -10.91 -17.08 -13.67
N LEU A 63 -9.78 -17.40 -13.03
CA LEU A 63 -9.21 -18.75 -13.05
C LEU A 63 -10.17 -19.79 -12.48
N ARG A 64 -10.88 -19.45 -11.40
CA ARG A 64 -11.90 -20.31 -10.80
C ARG A 64 -13.05 -20.60 -11.76
N ARG A 65 -13.48 -19.62 -12.56
CA ARG A 65 -14.54 -19.80 -13.56
C ARG A 65 -14.09 -20.66 -14.76
N MET A 66 -12.80 -20.65 -15.10
CA MET A 66 -12.26 -21.54 -16.14
C MET A 66 -12.30 -23.02 -15.72
N GLN A 67 -12.37 -23.30 -14.42
CA GLN A 67 -12.60 -24.65 -13.91
C GLN A 67 -14.09 -24.99 -14.04
N SER A 68 -14.49 -25.54 -15.19
CA SER A 68 -15.88 -25.90 -15.50
C SER A 68 -16.39 -27.15 -14.76
N GLY A 69 -15.52 -27.88 -14.05
CA GLY A 69 -15.86 -29.12 -13.33
C GLY A 69 -16.09 -30.34 -14.25
N LEU A 70 -16.07 -30.15 -15.57
CA LEU A 70 -16.23 -31.23 -16.54
C LEU A 70 -14.93 -32.01 -16.72
N LEU A 71 -14.98 -33.33 -16.56
CA LEU A 71 -13.81 -34.21 -16.65
C LEU A 71 -13.06 -34.08 -17.99
N TYR A 72 -13.77 -33.79 -19.08
CA TYR A 72 -13.19 -33.58 -20.40
C TYR A 72 -12.22 -32.39 -20.46
N HIS A 73 -12.50 -31.29 -19.75
CA HIS A 73 -11.61 -30.13 -19.71
C HIS A 73 -10.29 -30.47 -18.99
N TYR A 74 -10.36 -31.29 -17.94
CA TYR A 74 -9.17 -31.76 -17.24
C TYR A 74 -8.35 -32.72 -18.10
N ALA A 75 -8.99 -33.70 -18.75
CA ALA A 75 -8.30 -34.63 -19.64
C ALA A 75 -7.59 -33.90 -20.79
N PHE A 76 -8.27 -32.91 -21.39
CA PHE A 76 -7.69 -32.05 -22.42
C PHE A 76 -6.48 -31.26 -21.92
N ALA A 77 -6.58 -30.61 -20.75
CA ALA A 77 -5.48 -29.87 -20.15
C ALA A 77 -4.26 -30.77 -19.84
N MET A 78 -4.48 -32.00 -19.38
CA MET A 78 -3.41 -32.96 -19.10
C MET A 78 -2.66 -33.38 -20.37
N ILE A 79 -3.38 -33.68 -21.46
CA ILE A 79 -2.77 -34.04 -22.74
C ILE A 79 -1.95 -32.87 -23.29
N LEU A 80 -2.50 -31.65 -23.28
CA LEU A 80 -1.76 -30.46 -23.71
C LEU A 80 -0.54 -30.19 -22.84
N GLY A 81 -0.67 -30.34 -21.52
CA GLY A 81 0.44 -30.18 -20.58
C GLY A 81 1.57 -31.16 -20.87
N LEU A 82 1.26 -32.44 -21.09
CA LEU A 82 2.25 -33.46 -21.39
C LEU A 82 2.95 -33.21 -22.74
N ILE A 83 2.19 -32.87 -23.79
CA ILE A 83 2.76 -32.55 -25.11
C ILE A 83 3.69 -31.33 -25.00
N THR A 84 3.27 -30.29 -24.28
CA THR A 84 4.07 -29.06 -24.09
C THR A 84 5.35 -29.37 -23.32
N LEU A 85 5.27 -30.15 -22.25
CA LEU A 85 6.42 -30.53 -21.43
C LEU A 85 7.41 -31.37 -22.25
N LEU A 86 6.93 -32.35 -23.02
CA LEU A 86 7.76 -33.16 -23.91
C LEU A 86 8.40 -32.32 -25.01
N ALA A 87 7.65 -31.38 -25.62
CA ALA A 87 8.18 -30.48 -26.64
C ALA A 87 9.28 -29.58 -26.07
N LEU A 88 9.08 -29.00 -24.88
CA LEU A 88 10.10 -28.21 -24.20
C LEU A 88 11.32 -29.05 -23.81
N PHE A 89 11.11 -30.27 -23.33
CA PHE A 89 12.21 -31.18 -22.98
C PHE A 89 13.05 -31.54 -24.20
N VAL A 90 12.41 -31.97 -25.30
CA VAL A 90 13.10 -32.31 -26.55
C VAL A 90 13.82 -31.10 -27.13
N HIS A 91 13.19 -29.92 -27.12
CA HIS A 91 13.84 -28.68 -27.52
C HIS A 91 15.06 -28.39 -26.64
N SER A 92 14.90 -28.33 -25.31
CA SER A 92 16.02 -28.05 -24.40
C SER A 92 17.15 -29.07 -24.47
N GLY A 93 16.84 -30.36 -24.72
CA GLY A 93 17.83 -31.40 -24.93
C GLY A 93 18.56 -31.24 -26.27
N PHE A 94 17.85 -30.89 -27.34
CA PHE A 94 18.42 -30.60 -28.65
C PHE A 94 19.34 -29.36 -28.66
N PHE A 95 19.06 -28.37 -27.81
CA PHE A 95 19.91 -27.19 -27.62
C PHE A 95 21.05 -27.41 -26.60
N ALA A 96 21.08 -28.56 -25.91
CA ALA A 96 22.11 -28.92 -24.93
C ALA A 96 23.25 -29.78 -25.51
N ASP A 97 23.16 -30.12 -26.81
CA ASP A 97 24.20 -30.74 -27.63
C ASP A 97 24.90 -29.67 -28.52
#